data_AF-A0A820HYN4-F1
#
_entry.id   AF-A0A820HYN4-F1
#
_cell.length_a   1.000
_cell.length_b   1.000
_cell.length_c   1.000
_cell.angle_alpha   90.00
_cell.angle_beta   90.00
_cell.angle_gamma   90.00
#
_symmetry.space_group_name_H-M   'P 1'
#
loop_
_entity.id
_entity.type
_entity.pdbx_description
1 polymer ?
#
loop_
_entity_poly.entity_id
_entity_poly.type
_entity_poly.pdbx_seq_one_letter_code
_entity_poly.pdbx_strand_id
1 'polypeptide(L)'
;MDSTTSTLRSEHGKTTKIAIIIDNAKWHNKLTTESKPPKRVWKKQLIADWLTARKIKYEPYMTKVELMQLVFTHLPPKEFIVDKVA
;
A
#
# COMPACT_ATOMS: atom_id res chain seq x y z
N MET A 1 3.72 -61.63 32.89
CA MET A 1 4.24 -61.45 31.52
C MET A 1 3.62 -60.16 31.07
N ASP A 2 4.29 -59.06 31.38
CA ASP A 2 3.61 -57.78 31.53
C ASP A 2 3.88 -56.91 30.31
N SER A 3 2.76 -56.55 29.69
CA SER A 3 2.64 -55.80 28.48
C SER A 3 3.21 -54.39 28.60
N THR A 4 3.89 -53.98 27.52
CA THR A 4 3.87 -52.62 26.95
C THR A 4 4.01 -51.44 27.91
N THR A 5 5.18 -50.82 27.93
CA THR A 5 5.27 -49.35 27.75
C THR A 5 6.65 -49.02 27.17
N SER A 6 6.77 -49.02 25.83
CA SER A 6 7.87 -48.35 25.16
C SER A 6 7.53 -46.87 25.13
N THR A 7 7.90 -46.14 26.18
CA THR A 7 7.83 -44.68 26.20
C THR A 7 8.97 -44.16 25.33
N LEU A 8 8.72 -44.02 24.03
CA LEU A 8 9.48 -43.14 23.16
C LEU A 8 9.24 -41.70 23.66
N ARG A 9 10.01 -41.30 24.68
CA ARG A 9 10.12 -39.90 25.10
C ARG A 9 10.82 -39.15 23.98
N SER A 10 10.01 -38.58 23.10
CA SER A 10 10.47 -37.56 22.18
C SER A 10 11.01 -36.40 23.02
N GLU A 11 12.30 -36.08 22.90
CA GLU A 11 12.92 -34.92 23.55
C GLU A 11 12.44 -33.62 22.87
N HIS A 12 11.14 -33.34 22.99
CA HIS A 12 10.54 -32.08 22.60
C HIS A 12 10.43 -31.20 23.85
N GLY A 13 11.36 -30.24 23.98
CA GLY A 13 11.30 -29.33 25.12
C GLY A 13 12.23 -28.12 25.10
N LYS A 14 12.95 -27.82 24.01
CA LYS A 14 13.53 -26.47 23.86
C LYS A 14 12.49 -25.58 23.20
N THR A 15 11.73 -24.87 24.02
CA THR A 15 10.90 -23.74 23.59
C THR A 15 11.84 -22.65 23.08
N THR A 16 12.25 -22.73 21.82
CA THR A 16 12.98 -21.65 21.17
C THR A 16 12.04 -20.46 21.13
N LYS A 17 12.39 -19.39 21.84
CA LYS A 17 11.65 -18.13 21.80
C LYS A 17 11.90 -17.49 20.45
N ILE A 18 10.93 -17.60 19.56
CA ILE A 18 10.97 -16.95 18.26
C ILE A 18 10.40 -15.54 18.45
N ALA A 19 11.23 -14.53 18.21
CA ALA A 19 10.77 -13.15 18.09
C ALA A 19 10.53 -12.85 16.61
N ILE A 20 9.28 -12.65 16.23
CA ILE A 20 8.92 -12.16 14.90
C ILE A 20 8.92 -10.63 14.98
N ILE A 21 9.87 -10.01 14.29
CA ILE A 21 9.95 -8.55 14.18
C ILE A 21 9.43 -8.18 12.80
N ILE A 22 8.29 -7.48 12.76
CA ILE A 22 7.68 -6.99 11.52
C ILE A 22 7.95 -5.51 11.42
N ASP A 23 8.81 -5.11 10.48
CA ASP A 23 9.02 -3.70 10.14
C ASP A 23 7.89 -3.24 9.21
N ASN A 24 7.03 -2.35 9.72
CA ASN A 24 5.95 -1.72 8.95
C ASN A 24 6.27 -0.24 8.69
N ALA A 25 7.46 0.05 8.19
CA ALA A 25 7.80 1.42 7.86
C ALA A 25 7.06 1.91 6.61
N LYS A 26 6.42 3.08 6.72
CA LYS A 26 5.53 3.66 5.71
C LYS A 26 6.20 3.89 4.34
N TRP A 27 7.52 3.94 4.27
CA TRP A 27 8.27 4.17 3.03
C TRP A 27 8.45 2.92 2.16
N HIS A 28 8.22 1.72 2.69
CA HIS A 28 8.22 0.48 1.88
C HIS A 28 6.96 0.35 1.01
N ASN A 29 5.86 1.00 1.42
CA ASN A 29 4.57 0.87 0.76
C ASN A 29 4.52 1.75 -0.51
N LYS A 30 4.64 1.12 -1.68
CA LYS A 30 4.46 1.79 -2.97
C LYS A 30 2.96 1.90 -3.28
N LEU A 31 2.46 3.12 -3.42
CA LEU A 31 1.13 3.37 -3.98
C LEU A 31 1.07 2.88 -5.43
N THR A 32 -0.08 2.34 -5.84
CA THR A 32 -0.37 2.07 -7.25
C THR A 32 -0.24 3.36 -8.06
N THR A 33 0.16 3.27 -9.33
CA THR A 33 0.28 4.42 -10.23
C THR A 33 -1.04 5.18 -10.39
N GLU A 34 -2.15 4.48 -10.21
CA GLU A 34 -3.51 5.03 -10.29
C GLU A 34 -3.91 5.81 -9.04
N SER A 35 -3.40 5.42 -7.87
CA SER A 35 -3.66 6.08 -6.59
C SER A 35 -2.69 7.24 -6.31
N LYS A 36 -1.68 7.47 -7.16
CA LYS A 36 -0.73 8.59 -6.99
C LYS A 36 -1.38 9.93 -7.39
N PRO A 37 -1.53 10.88 -6.46
CA PRO A 37 -2.01 12.20 -6.80
C PRO A 37 -0.91 13.04 -7.48
N PRO A 38 -1.31 13.99 -8.36
CA PRO A 38 -0.46 15.05 -8.86
C PRO A 38 0.28 15.76 -7.72
N LYS A 39 1.57 16.02 -7.92
CA LYS A 39 2.38 16.76 -6.93
C LYS A 39 2.31 18.26 -7.22
N ARG A 40 2.54 19.08 -6.19
CA ARG A 40 2.62 20.56 -6.34
C ARG A 40 3.64 21.01 -7.39
N VAL A 41 4.68 20.22 -7.63
CA VAL A 41 5.72 20.49 -8.65
C VAL A 41 5.26 20.24 -10.09
N TRP A 42 4.12 19.57 -10.31
CA TRP A 42 3.62 19.29 -11.66
C TRP A 42 3.19 20.57 -12.38
N LYS A 43 3.36 20.58 -13.71
CA LYS A 43 2.87 21.67 -14.57
C LYS A 43 1.34 21.62 -14.64
N LYS A 44 0.71 22.78 -14.92
CA LYS A 44 -0.76 22.88 -15.07
C LYS A 44 -1.31 21.85 -16.06
N GLN A 45 -0.62 21.68 -17.20
CA GLN A 45 -1.01 20.75 -18.25
C GLN A 45 -1.04 19.29 -17.75
N LEU A 46 -0.01 18.83 -17.03
CA LEU A 46 0.03 17.48 -16.48
C LEU A 46 -1.10 17.20 -15.46
N ILE A 47 -1.53 18.24 -14.73
CA ILE A 47 -2.67 18.13 -13.80
C ILE A 47 -3.97 18.01 -14.59
N ALA A 48 -4.13 18.79 -15.66
CA ALA A 48 -5.28 18.70 -16.57
C ALA A 48 -5.35 17.34 -17.28
N ASP A 49 -4.21 16.80 -17.73
CA ASP A 49 -4.13 15.45 -18.32
C ASP A 49 -4.55 14.37 -17.30
N TRP A 50 -4.13 14.51 -16.04
CA TRP A 50 -4.51 13.60 -14.96
C TRP A 50 -6.01 13.62 -14.67
N LEU A 51 -6.63 14.81 -14.68
CA LEU A 51 -8.07 15.00 -14.53
C LEU A 51 -8.84 14.43 -15.73
N THR A 52 -8.34 14.66 -16.95
CA THR A 52 -8.90 14.17 -18.20
C THR A 52 -8.89 12.64 -18.25
N ALA A 53 -7.77 12.02 -17.89
CA ALA A 53 -7.63 10.56 -17.82
C ALA A 53 -8.65 9.91 -16.86
N ARG A 54 -9.06 10.64 -15.82
CA ARG A 54 -10.05 10.21 -14.82
C ARG A 54 -11.46 10.70 -15.11
N LYS A 55 -11.70 11.31 -16.28
CA LYS A 55 -12.99 11.87 -16.70
C LYS A 55 -13.57 12.87 -15.68
N ILE A 56 -12.70 13.58 -14.95
CA ILE A 56 -13.08 14.62 -14.00
C ILE A 56 -13.23 15.92 -14.79
N LYS A 57 -14.42 16.53 -14.72
CA LYS A 57 -14.69 17.81 -15.37
C LYS A 57 -13.91 18.92 -14.68
N TYR A 58 -13.20 19.73 -15.45
CA TYR A 58 -12.53 20.93 -14.97
C TYR A 58 -12.75 22.06 -15.96
N GLU A 59 -12.75 23.29 -15.46
CA GLU A 59 -12.96 24.46 -16.31
C GLU A 59 -11.61 24.95 -16.88
N PRO A 60 -11.53 25.36 -18.16
CA PRO A 60 -10.27 25.72 -18.81
C PRO A 60 -9.61 26.98 -18.19
N TYR A 61 -10.42 27.85 -17.61
CA TYR A 61 -9.99 29.06 -16.91
C TYR A 61 -9.49 28.80 -15.49
N MET A 62 -9.61 27.59 -14.95
CA MET A 62 -9.13 27.28 -13.60
C MET A 62 -7.61 27.48 -13.49
N THR A 63 -7.21 28.07 -12.39
CA THR A 63 -5.83 28.21 -11.96
C THR A 63 -5.26 26.87 -11.52
N LYS A 64 -3.92 26.77 -11.48
CA LYS A 64 -3.26 25.56 -10.99
C LYS A 64 -3.69 25.18 -9.56
N VAL A 65 -3.99 26.16 -8.72
CA VAL A 65 -4.41 25.94 -7.33
C VAL A 65 -5.79 25.29 -7.29
N GLU A 66 -6.73 25.79 -8.09
CA GLU A 66 -8.09 25.23 -8.19
C GLU A 66 -8.07 23.82 -8.79
N LEU A 67 -7.26 23.58 -9.83
CA LEU A 67 -7.08 22.23 -10.38
C LEU A 67 -6.51 21.26 -9.33
N MET A 68 -5.56 21.72 -8.50
CA MET A 68 -5.02 20.90 -7.41
C MET A 68 -6.08 20.65 -6.33
N GLN A 69 -6.92 21.63 -5.99
CA GLN A 69 -8.03 21.42 -5.05
C GLN A 69 -9.00 20.37 -5.58
N LEU A 70 -9.38 20.46 -6.86
CA LEU A 70 -10.27 19.51 -7.50
C LEU A 70 -9.70 18.09 -7.48
N VAL A 71 -8.40 17.96 -7.77
CA VAL A 71 -7.66 16.71 -7.60
C VAL A 71 -7.80 16.19 -6.17
N PHE A 72 -7.58 17.04 -5.15
CA PHE A 72 -7.70 16.65 -3.74
C PHE A 72 -9.11 16.20 -3.34
N THR A 73 -10.15 16.80 -3.92
CA THR A 73 -11.54 16.41 -3.69
C THR A 73 -11.89 15.06 -4.33
N HIS A 74 -11.29 14.74 -5.47
CA HIS A 74 -11.53 13.51 -6.22
C HIS A 74 -10.40 12.48 -6.05
N LEU A 75 -9.62 12.55 -4.97
CA LEU A 75 -8.55 11.60 -4.71
C LEU A 75 -9.15 10.21 -4.51
N PRO A 76 -8.73 9.19 -5.29
CA PRO A 76 -9.13 7.82 -5.00
C PRO A 76 -8.56 7.37 -3.65
N PRO A 77 -9.17 6.35 -3.01
CA PRO A 77 -8.58 5.69 -1.85
C PRO A 77 -7.13 5.26 -2.13
N LYS A 78 -6.30 5.29 -1.08
CA LYS A 78 -4.91 4.87 -1.18
C LYS A 78 -4.83 3.37 -1.38
N GLU A 79 -4.45 2.94 -2.58
CA GLU A 79 -4.19 1.55 -2.89
C GLU A 79 -2.68 1.31 -2.91
N PHE A 80 -2.24 0.31 -2.17
CA PHE A 80 -0.84 -0.09 -2.08
C PHE A 80 -0.62 -1.35 -2.90
N ILE A 81 0.53 -1.42 -3.55
CA ILE A 81 0.98 -2.65 -4.22
C ILE A 81 1.28 -3.66 -3.11
N VAL A 82 0.55 -4.77 -3.10
CA VAL A 82 0.80 -5.90 -2.21
C VAL A 82 1.62 -6.92 -2.99
N ASP A 83 2.81 -7.26 -2.50
CA ASP A 83 3.59 -8.34 -3.08
C ASP A 83 2.84 -9.67 -2.85
N LYS A 84 2.57 -10.41 -3.92
CA LYS A 84 2.07 -11.78 -3.81
C LYS A 84 3.23 -12.66 -3.41
N VAL A 85 3.14 -13.29 -2.24
CA VAL A 85 4.04 -14.37 -1.85
C VAL A 85 3.71 -15.57 -2.75
N ALA A 86 4.68 -16.02 -3.53
CA ALA A 86 4.56 -17.18 -4.43
C ALA A 86 4.70 -18.50 -3.67
#